data_AF-A0A645FM29-F1
#
_entry.id   AF-A0A645FM29-F1
#
_cell.length_a   1.000
_cell.length_b   1.000
_cell.length_c   1.000
_cell.angle_alpha   90.00
_cell.angle_beta   90.00
_cell.angle_gamma   90.00
#
_symmetry.space_group_name_H-M   'P 1'
#
loop_
_entity.id
_entity.type
_entity.pdbx_description
1 polymer ?
#
loop_
_entity_poly.entity_id
_entity_poly.type
_entity_poly.pdbx_seq_one_letter_code
_entity_poly.pdbx_strand_id
1 'polypeptide(L)'
;MPYCEKCRTIVDDSCPVHKQKHLREPEPNDPVLIAELSGITAAMLEGVLLDEKLPFLKEGRLGAGMSVWIGSMMEIYSFYVPYALREQAQGLYALVCETPAQTGGEDEEEAPLPDEDSEN
;
A
#
# COMPACT_ATOMS: atom_id res chain seq x y z
N MET A 1 6.52 -2.09 23.82
CA MET A 1 5.58 -2.07 22.68
C MET A 1 4.89 -3.42 22.62
N PRO A 2 3.64 -3.51 23.09
CA PRO A 2 2.88 -4.75 22.99
C PRO A 2 2.45 -5.10 21.55
N TYR A 3 2.46 -6.39 21.23
CA TYR A 3 2.07 -6.96 19.95
C TYR A 3 0.82 -7.83 20.10
N CYS A 4 -0.14 -7.67 19.19
CA CYS A 4 -1.32 -8.52 19.12
C CYS A 4 -1.17 -9.54 18.00
N GLU A 5 -1.01 -10.82 18.36
CA GLU A 5 -0.85 -11.92 17.38
C GLU A 5 -2.06 -12.10 16.44
N LYS A 6 -3.25 -11.73 16.91
CA LYS A 6 -4.49 -11.85 16.10
C LYS A 6 -4.62 -10.74 15.07
N CYS A 7 -4.29 -9.51 15.45
CA CYS A 7 -4.29 -8.37 14.52
C CYS A 7 -2.99 -8.26 13.73
N ARG A 8 -1.93 -8.92 14.22
CA ARG A 8 -0.55 -8.75 13.76
C ARG A 8 -0.12 -7.27 13.79
N THR A 9 -0.57 -6.52 14.79
CA THR A 9 -0.28 -5.08 14.93
C THR A 9 0.47 -4.79 16.22
N ILE A 10 1.34 -3.79 16.16
CA ILE A 10 1.94 -3.19 17.35
C ILE A 10 0.95 -2.15 17.90
N VAL A 11 0.69 -2.24 19.20
CA VAL A 11 -0.23 -1.35 19.93
C VAL A 11 0.49 -0.81 21.16
N ASP A 12 -0.06 0.22 21.80
CA ASP A 12 0.60 0.86 22.95
C ASP A 12 0.29 0.17 24.28
N ASP A 13 -0.99 0.03 24.63
CA ASP A 13 -1.43 -0.55 25.91
C ASP A 13 -2.39 -1.73 25.76
N SER A 14 -3.33 -1.64 24.82
CA SER A 14 -4.33 -2.69 24.60
C SER A 14 -4.78 -2.74 23.14
N CYS A 15 -5.06 -3.95 22.65
CA CYS A 15 -5.60 -4.12 21.31
C CYS A 15 -7.08 -3.68 21.30
N PRO A 16 -7.47 -2.70 20.47
CA PRO A 16 -8.85 -2.18 20.46
C PRO A 16 -9.87 -3.22 19.96
N VAL A 17 -9.44 -4.16 19.12
CA VAL A 17 -10.29 -5.19 18.51
C VAL A 17 -10.51 -6.36 19.47
N HIS A 18 -9.43 -6.92 20.00
CA HIS A 18 -9.48 -8.18 20.75
C HIS A 18 -9.45 -7.99 22.27
N LYS A 19 -9.25 -6.76 22.77
CA LYS A 19 -9.22 -6.39 24.20
C LYS A 19 -8.40 -7.35 25.07
N GLN A 20 -7.29 -7.84 24.52
CA GLN A 20 -6.40 -8.75 25.25
C GLN A 20 -5.70 -7.99 26.37
N LYS A 21 -5.74 -8.54 27.58
CA LYS A 21 -5.09 -7.98 28.77
C LYS A 21 -3.59 -8.26 28.83
N HIS A 22 -3.11 -9.26 28.10
CA HIS A 22 -1.71 -9.65 28.07
C HIS A 22 -1.25 -9.69 26.62
N LEU A 23 -0.63 -8.60 26.19
CA LEU A 23 0.04 -8.52 24.91
C LEU A 23 1.53 -8.82 25.15
N ARG A 24 2.11 -9.63 24.27
CA ARG A 24 3.53 -9.97 24.35
C ARG A 24 4.39 -8.94 23.63
N GLU A 25 5.69 -8.99 23.86
CA GLU A 25 6.63 -8.26 23.01
C GLU A 25 6.76 -8.95 21.64
N PRO A 26 6.89 -8.17 20.55
CA PRO A 26 7.12 -8.70 19.23
C PRO A 26 8.50 -9.34 19.12
N GLU A 27 8.55 -10.52 18.53
CA GLU A 27 9.77 -11.20 18.13
C GLU A 27 10.23 -10.71 16.74
N PRO A 28 11.53 -10.78 16.41
CA PRO A 28 12.08 -10.27 15.15
C PRO A 28 11.37 -10.76 13.88
N ASN A 29 10.89 -12.00 13.91
CA ASN A 29 10.25 -12.65 12.77
C ASN A 29 8.72 -12.58 12.79
N ASP A 30 8.12 -11.93 13.79
CA ASP A 30 6.67 -11.81 13.84
C ASP A 30 6.17 -11.00 12.65
N PRO A 31 5.13 -11.48 11.96
CA PRO A 31 4.50 -10.69 10.91
C PRO A 31 3.81 -9.49 11.55
N VAL A 32 4.17 -8.30 11.11
CA VAL A 32 3.57 -7.04 11.54
C VAL A 32 2.91 -6.37 10.36
N LEU A 33 1.66 -5.94 10.52
CA LEU A 33 0.89 -5.23 9.53
C LEU A 33 1.54 -3.86 9.27
N ILE A 34 1.83 -3.57 7.99
CA ILE A 34 2.39 -2.29 7.56
C ILE A 34 1.31 -1.40 6.96
N ALA A 35 0.44 -1.99 6.13
CA ALA A 35 -0.57 -1.27 5.37
C ALA A 35 -1.72 -2.18 4.95
N GLU A 36 -2.89 -1.56 4.75
CA GLU A 36 -4.04 -2.15 4.05
C GLU A 36 -4.35 -1.27 2.85
N LEU A 37 -4.24 -1.82 1.64
CA LEU A 37 -4.33 -1.07 0.39
C LEU A 37 -5.19 -1.81 -0.64
N SER A 38 -5.76 -1.07 -1.59
CA SER A 38 -6.52 -1.62 -2.71
C SER A 38 -5.97 -1.17 -4.06
N GLY A 39 -6.29 -1.91 -5.11
CA GLY A 39 -6.00 -1.51 -6.49
C GLY A 39 -4.53 -1.20 -6.76
N ILE A 40 -4.29 -0.01 -7.34
CA ILE A 40 -2.98 0.38 -7.87
C ILE A 40 -1.97 0.62 -6.74
N THR A 41 -2.37 1.22 -5.61
CA THR A 41 -1.44 1.48 -4.51
C THR A 41 -0.93 0.21 -3.86
N ALA A 42 -1.76 -0.84 -3.78
CA ALA A 42 -1.33 -2.16 -3.35
C ALA A 42 -0.28 -2.76 -4.31
N ALA A 43 -0.48 -2.63 -5.62
CA ALA A 43 0.49 -3.10 -6.62
C ALA A 43 1.81 -2.30 -6.59
N MET A 44 1.75 -0.99 -6.34
CA MET A 44 2.95 -0.15 -6.19
C MET A 44 3.76 -0.55 -4.96
N LEU A 45 3.10 -0.72 -3.80
CA LEU A 45 3.79 -1.17 -2.59
C LEU A 45 4.42 -2.55 -2.76
N GLU A 46 3.71 -3.48 -3.39
CA GLU A 46 4.23 -4.81 -3.71
C GLU A 46 5.49 -4.74 -4.58
N GLY A 47 5.48 -3.90 -5.63
CA GLY A 47 6.65 -3.69 -6.49
C GLY A 47 7.86 -3.17 -5.71
N VAL A 48 7.67 -2.12 -4.90
CA VAL A 48 8.75 -1.51 -4.10
C VAL A 48 9.33 -2.52 -3.09
N LEU A 49 8.49 -3.32 -2.43
CA LEU A 49 8.95 -4.35 -1.49
C LEU A 49 9.75 -5.46 -2.19
N LEU A 50 9.34 -5.84 -3.41
CA LEU A 50 10.07 -6.82 -4.21
C LEU A 50 11.43 -6.30 -4.68
N ASP A 51 11.49 -5.04 -5.14
CA ASP A 51 12.72 -4.41 -5.62
C ASP A 51 13.77 -4.29 -4.50
N GLU A 52 13.33 -3.91 -3.31
CA GLU A 52 14.17 -3.84 -2.09
C GLU A 52 14.45 -5.22 -1.47
N LYS A 53 13.92 -6.30 -2.06
CA LYS A 53 14.07 -7.69 -1.61
C LYS A 53 13.64 -7.91 -0.16
N LEU A 54 12.60 -7.18 0.26
CA LEU A 54 12.03 -7.31 1.59
C LEU A 54 11.09 -8.53 1.63
N PRO A 55 11.23 -9.43 2.62
CA PRO A 55 10.27 -10.51 2.81
C PRO A 55 8.94 -9.93 3.30
N PHE A 56 7.86 -10.22 2.58
CA PHE A 56 6.51 -9.80 2.95
C PHE A 56 5.49 -10.91 2.71
N LEU A 57 4.37 -10.80 3.43
CA LEU A 57 3.16 -11.58 3.20
C LEU A 57 2.06 -10.63 2.74
N LYS A 58 1.37 -11.01 1.66
CA LYS A 58 0.21 -10.29 1.12
C LYS A 58 -1.02 -11.19 1.21
N GLU A 59 -2.04 -10.74 1.95
CA GLU A 59 -3.30 -11.46 2.11
C GLU A 59 -4.46 -10.61 1.59
N GLY A 60 -5.29 -11.15 0.70
CA GLY A 60 -6.53 -10.51 0.23
C GLY A 60 -7.70 -10.81 1.18
N ARG A 61 -8.58 -9.83 1.42
CA ARG A 61 -9.68 -9.94 2.39
C ARG A 61 -10.98 -10.55 1.87
N LEU A 62 -11.32 -10.39 0.60
CA LEU A 62 -12.57 -10.90 0.00
C LEU A 62 -12.41 -12.35 -0.49
N GLY A 63 -11.18 -12.76 -0.79
CA GLY A 63 -10.87 -14.11 -1.26
C GLY A 63 -11.18 -14.32 -2.74
N ALA A 64 -10.48 -15.27 -3.37
CA ALA A 64 -10.38 -15.39 -4.83
C ALA A 64 -11.72 -15.40 -5.59
N GLY A 65 -12.76 -16.06 -5.05
CA GLY A 65 -14.07 -16.12 -5.71
C GLY A 65 -14.81 -14.78 -5.73
N MET A 66 -14.71 -14.00 -4.65
CA MET A 66 -15.31 -12.67 -4.55
C MET A 66 -14.51 -11.65 -5.36
N SER A 67 -13.18 -11.78 -5.39
CA SER A 67 -12.30 -10.94 -6.22
C SER A 67 -12.64 -11.04 -7.71
N VAL A 68 -12.97 -12.25 -8.19
CA VAL A 68 -13.38 -12.46 -9.59
C VAL A 68 -14.73 -11.77 -9.89
N TRP A 69 -15.63 -11.72 -8.91
CA TRP A 69 -16.97 -11.16 -9.11
C TRP A 69 -17.00 -9.63 -8.99
N ILE A 70 -16.36 -9.06 -7.97
CA ILE A 70 -16.30 -7.61 -7.71
C ILE A 70 -15.16 -6.92 -8.50
N GLY A 71 -14.21 -7.72 -8.99
CA GLY A 71 -13.01 -7.27 -9.69
C GLY A 71 -11.83 -7.08 -8.73
N SER A 72 -10.65 -7.58 -9.13
CA SER A 72 -9.41 -7.53 -8.33
C SER A 72 -8.96 -6.12 -7.94
N MET A 73 -9.46 -5.09 -8.62
CA MET A 73 -9.16 -3.69 -8.32
C MET A 73 -9.86 -3.19 -7.05
N MET A 74 -11.00 -3.78 -6.68
CA MET A 74 -11.71 -3.49 -5.43
C MET A 74 -11.28 -4.39 -4.26
N GLU A 75 -10.35 -5.32 -4.50
CA GLU A 75 -9.78 -6.15 -3.44
C GLU A 75 -8.95 -5.29 -2.48
N ILE A 76 -9.11 -5.52 -1.18
CA ILE A 76 -8.25 -4.94 -0.15
C ILE A 76 -7.22 -6.00 0.25
N TYR A 77 -5.95 -5.63 0.17
CA TYR A 77 -4.81 -6.44 0.56
C TYR A 77 -4.19 -5.91 1.84
N SER A 78 -3.92 -6.82 2.78
CA SER A 78 -3.15 -6.56 3.99
C SER A 78 -1.71 -7.02 3.75
N PHE A 79 -0.75 -6.11 3.98
CA PHE A 79 0.68 -6.36 3.83
C PHE A 79 1.35 -6.51 5.19
N TYR A 80 2.10 -7.59 5.37
CA TYR A 80 2.83 -7.89 6.60
C TYR A 80 4.32 -8.10 6.32
N VAL A 81 5.19 -7.65 7.23
CA VAL A 81 6.65 -7.94 7.19
C VAL A 81 7.14 -8.37 8.56
N PRO A 82 8.31 -9.04 8.66
CA PRO A 82 8.94 -9.31 9.94
C PRO A 82 9.14 -8.03 10.77
N TYR A 83 8.89 -8.09 12.07
CA TYR A 83 9.04 -6.94 12.97
C TYR A 83 10.42 -6.27 12.87
N ALA A 84 11.49 -7.06 12.70
CA ALA A 84 12.85 -6.56 12.54
C ALA A 84 13.03 -5.61 11.33
N LEU A 85 12.14 -5.71 10.33
CA LEU A 85 12.18 -4.94 9.08
C LEU A 85 11.04 -3.93 9.01
N ARG A 86 10.25 -3.78 10.08
CA ARG A 86 9.05 -2.94 10.11
C ARG A 86 9.36 -1.49 9.75
N GLU A 87 10.39 -0.90 10.37
CA GLU A 87 10.72 0.51 10.13
C GLU A 87 11.13 0.78 8.69
N GLN A 88 11.93 -0.12 8.11
CA GLN A 88 12.30 -0.04 6.69
C GLN A 88 11.06 -0.11 5.80
N ALA A 89 10.18 -1.08 6.02
CA ALA A 89 8.95 -1.23 5.25
C ALA A 89 8.00 -0.04 5.42
N GLN A 90 7.93 0.56 6.61
CA GLN A 90 7.14 1.77 6.85
C GLN A 90 7.68 2.97 6.05
N GLY A 91 9.00 3.11 5.91
CA GLY A 91 9.61 4.14 5.07
C GLY A 91 9.24 3.97 3.59
N LEU A 92 9.27 2.73 3.07
CA LEU A 92 8.87 2.43 1.70
C LEU A 92 7.37 2.66 1.48
N TYR A 93 6.54 2.32 2.47
CA TYR A 93 5.11 2.61 2.43
C TYR A 93 4.83 4.11 2.35
N ALA A 94 5.53 4.92 3.15
CA ALA A 94 5.40 6.38 3.10
C ALA A 94 5.72 6.92 1.70
N LEU A 95 6.81 6.45 1.07
CA LEU A 95 7.20 6.84 -0.29
C LEU A 95 6.08 6.56 -1.31
N VAL A 96 5.43 5.40 -1.23
CA VAL A 96 4.32 5.01 -2.11
C VAL A 96 3.07 5.87 -1.88
N CYS A 97 2.81 6.27 -0.64
CA CYS A 97 1.71 7.18 -0.33
C CYS A 97 1.98 8.63 -0.72
N GLU A 98 3.24 9.06 -0.71
CA GLU A 98 3.65 10.42 -1.06
C GLU A 98 3.72 10.66 -2.57
N THR A 99 3.71 9.62 -3.40
CA THR A 99 3.66 9.79 -4.85
C THR A 99 2.36 10.51 -5.27
N PRO A 100 2.42 11.75 -5.78
CA PRO A 100 1.24 12.40 -6.31
C PRO A 100 0.76 11.61 -7.52
N ALA A 101 -0.54 11.29 -7.53
CA ALA A 101 -1.20 10.71 -8.68
C ALA A 101 -0.82 11.48 -9.94
N GLN A 102 -0.11 10.83 -10.87
CA GLN A 102 0.18 11.41 -12.17
C GLN A 102 -1.16 11.66 -12.85
N THR A 103 -1.48 12.95 -13.02
CA THR A 103 -2.56 13.46 -13.84
C THR A 103 -2.43 12.84 -15.23
N GLY A 104 -3.47 12.13 -15.66
CA GLY A 104 -3.57 11.67 -17.05
C GLY A 104 -3.44 12.87 -17.97
N GLY A 105 -2.41 12.85 -18.80
CA GLY A 105 -2.30 13.70 -19.97
C GLY A 105 -3.36 13.27 -20.98
N GLU A 106 -4.17 14.23 -21.41
CA GLU A 106 -4.80 14.21 -22.72
C GLU A 106 -3.89 15.07 -23.60
N ASP A 107 -3.06 14.41 -24.41
CA ASP A 107 -2.37 14.99 -25.55
C ASP A 107 -3.41 15.41 -26.59
N GLU A 108 -3.42 16.68 -27.03
CA GLU A 108 -3.63 17.02 -28.45
C GLU A 108 -2.74 18.22 -28.82
N GLU A 109 -1.64 17.86 -29.48
CA GLU A 109 -0.71 18.66 -30.26
C GLU A 109 -1.44 19.28 -31.48
N GLU A 110 -1.46 20.61 -31.62
CA GLU A 110 -1.29 21.24 -32.94
C GLU A 110 -0.75 22.67 -32.81
N ALA A 111 0.54 22.82 -33.07
CA ALA A 111 1.15 24.02 -33.64
C ALA A 111 1.84 23.55 -34.94
N PRO A 112 2.19 24.38 -35.96
CA PRO A 112 2.33 25.86 -35.91
C PRO A 112 1.94 26.66 -37.21
N LEU A 113 1.68 27.98 -37.06
CA LEU A 113 2.13 29.13 -37.91
C LEU A 113 1.68 29.24 -39.40
N PRO A 114 1.92 30.37 -40.13
CA PRO A 114 1.81 31.80 -39.81
C PRO A 114 1.21 32.68 -40.96
N ASP A 115 1.12 33.99 -40.69
CA ASP A 115 1.27 35.20 -41.55
C ASP A 115 0.27 35.62 -42.67
N GLU A 116 -0.09 36.92 -42.54
CA GLU A 116 -0.23 37.99 -43.55
C GLU A 116 -1.55 38.30 -44.33
N ASP A 117 -1.85 39.61 -44.28
CA ASP A 117 -2.62 40.49 -45.18
C ASP A 117 -4.16 40.39 -45.33
N SER A 118 -4.86 41.44 -44.91
CA SER A 118 -5.40 42.44 -45.84
C SER A 118 -6.29 43.49 -45.16
N GLU A 119 -6.06 44.75 -45.52
CA GLU A 119 -6.92 45.93 -45.32
C GLU A 119 -8.41 45.67 -45.61
N ASN A 120 -9.28 46.34 -44.84
CA ASN A 120 -10.30 47.26 -45.39
C ASN A 120 -11.05 48.03 -44.29
#